data_AF-X7E5Q7-F1
#
_entry.id   AF-X7E5Q7-F1
#
_cell.length_a   1.000
_cell.length_b   1.000
_cell.length_c   1.000
_cell.angle_alpha   90.00
_cell.angle_beta   90.00
_cell.angle_gamma   90.00
#
_symmetry.space_group_name_H-M   'P 1'
#
loop_
_entity.id
_entity.type
_entity.pdbx_description
1 polymer ?
#
loop_
_entity_poly.entity_id
_entity_poly.type
_entity_poly.pdbx_seq_one_letter_code
_entity_poly.pdbx_strand_id
1 'polypeptide(L)' 'MNTRVREKILSVCAEKIKQKGDGVQVSFYAFFANKNDDPAALMEVAQWWIEEHELNHFEKATKIHSMVTGLNE' A
#
# COMPACT_ATOMS: atom_id res chain seq x y z
N MET A 1 9.87 5.17 3.73
CA MET A 1 9.54 4.05 2.84
C MET A 1 10.60 3.82 1.74
N ASN A 2 11.21 2.64 1.66
CA ASN A 2 12.19 2.25 0.62
C ASN A 2 11.54 2.01 -0.77
N THR A 3 12.30 2.26 -1.86
CA THR A 3 11.92 2.03 -3.27
C THR A 3 11.26 0.68 -3.53
N ARG A 4 11.80 -0.44 -3.01
CA ARG A 4 11.22 -1.79 -3.26
C ARG A 4 9.79 -1.90 -2.72
N VAL A 5 9.52 -1.33 -1.56
CA VAL A 5 8.20 -1.33 -0.93
C VAL A 5 7.24 -0.42 -1.71
N ARG A 6 7.70 0.75 -2.16
CA ARG A 6 6.92 1.66 -3.02
C ARG A 6 6.48 0.97 -4.30
N GLU A 7 7.41 0.37 -5.04
CA GLU A 7 7.12 -0.36 -6.28
C GLU A 7 6.10 -1.48 -6.06
N LYS A 8 6.23 -2.21 -4.95
CA LYS A 8 5.28 -3.27 -4.57
C LYS A 8 3.88 -2.71 -4.35
N ILE A 9 3.75 -1.62 -3.58
CA ILE A 9 2.45 -0.98 -3.32
C ILE A 9 1.82 -0.51 -4.64
N LEU A 10 2.58 0.19 -5.47
CA LEU A 10 2.11 0.70 -6.77
C LEU A 10 1.62 -0.44 -7.67
N SER A 11 2.41 -1.51 -7.81
CA SER A 11 2.06 -2.68 -8.61
C SER A 11 0.77 -3.34 -8.13
N VAL A 12 0.62 -3.56 -6.81
CA VAL A 12 -0.55 -4.23 -6.26
C VAL A 12 -1.80 -3.36 -6.34
N CYS A 13 -1.67 -2.04 -6.10
CA CYS A 13 -2.78 -1.10 -6.29
C CYS A 13 -3.24 -1.09 -7.75
N ALA A 14 -2.32 -0.96 -8.70
CA ALA A 14 -2.64 -0.97 -10.13
C ALA A 14 -3.33 -2.27 -10.56
N GLU A 15 -2.83 -3.42 -10.10
CA GLU A 15 -3.45 -4.72 -10.38
C GLU A 15 -4.89 -4.80 -9.83
N LYS A 16 -5.12 -4.40 -8.58
CA LYS A 16 -6.45 -4.43 -7.97
C LYS A 16 -7.42 -3.47 -8.65
N ILE A 17 -6.97 -2.26 -9.01
CA ILE A 17 -7.79 -1.31 -9.77
C ILE A 17 -8.19 -1.91 -11.12
N LYS A 18 -7.24 -2.52 -11.84
CA LYS A 18 -7.52 -3.19 -13.11
C LYS A 18 -8.53 -4.34 -12.97
N GLN A 19 -8.46 -5.12 -11.90
CA GLN A 19 -9.32 -6.29 -11.69
C GLN A 19 -10.70 -5.95 -11.12
N LYS A 20 -10.80 -4.95 -10.24
CA LYS A 20 -11.99 -4.68 -9.42
C LYS A 20 -12.57 -3.27 -9.61
N GLY A 21 -11.94 -2.45 -10.44
CA GLY A 21 -12.32 -1.06 -10.70
C GLY A 21 -11.86 -0.09 -9.61
N ASP A 22 -12.09 1.21 -9.86
CA ASP A 22 -11.61 2.32 -9.02
C ASP A 22 -12.18 2.35 -7.60
N GLY A 23 -13.28 1.63 -7.37
CA GLY A 23 -13.92 1.50 -6.06
C GLY A 23 -13.24 0.50 -5.13
N VAL A 24 -12.23 -0.24 -5.60
CA VAL A 24 -11.56 -1.26 -4.80
C VAL A 24 -10.85 -0.64 -3.59
N GLN A 25 -11.09 -1.24 -2.43
CA GLN A 25 -10.44 -0.86 -1.19
C GLN A 25 -9.35 -1.87 -0.82
N VAL A 26 -8.29 -1.37 -0.17
CA VAL A 26 -7.12 -2.13 0.26
C VAL A 26 -6.75 -1.76 1.69
N SER A 27 -6.22 -2.73 2.42
CA SER A 27 -5.49 -2.50 3.68
C SER A 27 -3.99 -2.69 3.41
N PHE A 28 -3.12 -2.23 4.32
CA PHE A 28 -1.67 -2.43 4.19
C PHE A 28 -1.28 -3.92 4.09
N TYR A 29 -2.06 -4.83 4.66
CA TYR A 29 -1.85 -6.27 4.52
C TYR A 29 -1.95 -6.76 3.07
N ALA A 30 -2.68 -6.04 2.21
CA ALA A 30 -2.90 -6.45 0.84
C ALA A 30 -1.63 -6.48 -0.02
N PHE A 31 -0.53 -5.88 0.46
CA PHE A 31 0.77 -5.84 -0.23
C PHE A 31 1.67 -7.04 0.06
N PHE A 32 1.28 -7.90 1.00
CA PHE A 32 2.05 -9.04 1.49
C PHE A 32 1.28 -10.34 1.27
N ALA A 33 1.96 -11.39 0.80
CA ALA A 33 1.35 -12.71 0.61
C ALA A 33 1.14 -13.43 1.95
N ASN A 34 2.10 -13.29 2.87
CA ASN A 34 2.03 -13.75 4.24
C ASN A 34 2.71 -12.74 5.17
N LYS A 35 2.16 -12.56 6.38
CA LYS A 35 2.72 -11.67 7.42
C LYS A 35 4.15 -12.02 7.84
N ASN A 36 4.59 -13.25 7.58
CA ASN A 36 5.91 -13.73 7.99
C ASN A 36 6.96 -13.70 6.85
N ASP A 37 6.58 -13.37 5.61
CA ASP A 37 7.50 -13.41 4.47
C ASP A 37 8.53 -12.27 4.50
N ASP A 38 8.08 -11.07 4.88
CA ASP A 38 8.92 -9.90 5.08
C ASP A 38 8.36 -9.04 6.23
N PRO A 39 8.59 -9.45 7.49
CA PRO A 39 8.04 -8.74 8.66
C PRO A 39 8.54 -7.30 8.75
N ALA A 40 9.77 -7.02 8.30
CA ALA A 40 10.34 -5.69 8.33
C ALA A 40 9.61 -4.74 7.37
N ALA A 41 9.39 -5.17 6.12
CA ALA A 41 8.61 -4.39 5.16
C ALA A 41 7.16 -4.21 5.61
N LEU A 42 6.55 -5.23 6.24
CA LEU A 42 5.21 -5.11 6.80
C LEU A 42 5.12 -4.02 7.87
N MET A 43 6.07 -3.99 8.81
CA MET A 43 6.13 -2.97 9.86
C MET A 43 6.38 -1.57 9.28
N GLU A 44 7.26 -1.46 8.27
CA GLU A 44 7.52 -0.19 7.58
C GLU A 44 6.24 0.37 6.93
N VAL A 45 5.47 -0.47 6.21
CA VAL A 45 4.19 -0.04 5.62
C VAL A 45 3.16 0.24 6.69
N ALA A 46 3.10 -0.55 7.76
CA ALA A 46 2.16 -0.33 8.85
C ALA A 46 2.41 1.01 9.56
N GLN A 47 3.67 1.38 9.81
CA GLN A 47 4.03 2.68 10.37
C GLN A 47 3.60 3.82 9.46
N TRP A 48 3.98 3.76 8.18
CA TRP A 48 3.55 4.75 7.17
C TRP A 48 2.02 4.88 7.10
N TRP A 49 1.30 3.77 7.19
CA TRP A 49 -0.15 3.74 7.07
C TRP A 49 -0.88 4.25 8.31
N ILE A 50 -0.49 3.77 9.49
CA ILE A 50 -1.22 3.98 10.75
C ILE A 50 -0.73 5.23 11.48
N GLU A 51 0.57 5.43 11.57
CA GLU A 51 1.16 6.49 12.40
C GLU A 51 1.41 7.75 11.58
N GLU A 52 2.04 7.65 10.41
CA GLU A 52 2.41 8.84 9.62
C GLU A 52 1.21 9.49 8.93
N HIS A 53 0.29 8.68 8.39
CA HIS A 53 -0.84 9.17 7.60
C HIS A 53 -2.22 8.88 8.21
N GLU A 54 -2.28 8.18 9.34
CA GLU A 54 -3.52 7.91 10.09
C GLU A 54 -4.67 7.39 9.20
N LEU A 55 -4.33 6.53 8.24
CA LEU A 55 -5.29 6.00 7.27
C LEU A 55 -6.25 5.01 7.92
N ASN A 56 -7.47 4.92 7.37
CA ASN A 56 -8.44 3.94 7.85
C ASN A 56 -7.96 2.50 7.62
N HIS A 57 -8.62 1.54 8.25
CA HIS A 57 -8.30 0.12 8.05
C HIS A 57 -8.37 -0.30 6.57
N PHE A 58 -9.27 0.34 5.81
CA PHE A 58 -9.37 0.21 4.37
C PHE A 58 -9.38 1.59 3.70
N GLU A 59 -8.63 1.72 2.62
CA GLU A 59 -8.58 2.92 1.78
C GLU A 59 -8.72 2.55 0.31
N LYS A 60 -9.19 3.46 -0.54
CA LYS A 60 -9.26 3.22 -1.98
C LYS A 60 -7.86 3.00 -2.55
N ALA A 61 -7.71 1.98 -3.40
CA ALA A 61 -6.43 1.69 -4.04
C ALA A 61 -5.91 2.86 -4.88
N THR A 62 -6.80 3.64 -5.50
CA THR A 62 -6.47 4.86 -6.24
C THR A 62 -5.85 5.94 -5.34
N LYS A 63 -6.39 6.14 -4.12
CA LYS A 63 -5.83 7.07 -3.12
C LYS A 63 -4.41 6.65 -2.73
N ILE A 64 -4.22 5.38 -2.37
CA ILE A 64 -2.90 4.87 -1.97
C ILE A 64 -1.89 4.97 -3.11
N HIS A 65 -2.28 4.60 -4.33
CA HIS A 65 -1.42 4.71 -5.51
C HIS A 65 -0.94 6.16 -5.72
N SER A 66 -1.84 7.14 -5.65
CA SER A 66 -1.48 8.55 -5.80
C SER A 66 -0.57 9.05 -4.69
N MET A 67 -0.83 8.68 -3.43
CA MET A 67 0.03 9.05 -2.31
C MET A 67 1.45 8.54 -2.50
N VAL A 68 1.61 7.25 -2.85
CA VAL A 68 2.94 6.65 -3.02
C VAL A 68 3.67 7.18 -4.26
N THR A 69 2.96 7.49 -5.34
CA THR A 69 3.55 8.12 -6.54
C THR A 69 4.10 9.52 -6.22
N GLY A 70 3.45 10.25 -5.31
CA GLY A 70 3.86 11.58 -4.87
C GLY A 70 5.05 11.62 -3.91
N LEU A 71 5.55 10.49 -3.41
CA LEU A 71 6.70 10.43 -2.49
C LEU A 71 8.07 10.63 -3.19
N ASN A 72 8.08 11.09 -4.44
CA ASN A 72 9.29 11.40 -5.21
C ASN A 72 9.73 12.85 -4.96
N GLU A 73 10.13 13.15 -3.72
CA GLU A 73 10.92 14.34 -3.35
C GLU A 73 11.96 13.93 -2.28
#